data_AF-A0A2G9TU02-F1
#
_entry.id   AF-A0A2G9TU02-F1
#
_cell.length_a   1.000
_cell.length_b   1.000
_cell.length_c   1.000
_cell.angle_alpha   90.00
_cell.angle_beta   90.00
_cell.angle_gamma   90.00
#
_symmetry.space_group_name_H-M   'P 1'
#
loop_
_entity.id
_entity.type
_entity.pdbx_description
1 polymer ?
#
loop_
_entity_poly.entity_id
_entity_poly.type
_entity_poly.pdbx_seq_one_letter_code
_entity_poly.pdbx_strand_id
1 'polypeptide(L)'
;MDIRKGEIKTNIINVLEDVDIGPGRSRIAVVQYALQPSVVFGFDKYYSLKSVQRGVERMSYTGGATMLAKALSFAAGLLYREQNMRDVKKRKHKLMPTPRHDRLQVLCLVSDGASDDNIDKSTAYLHEKLNIK
;
A
#
# COMPACT_ATOMS: atom_id res chain seq x y z
N MET A 1 -17.80 17.02 10.31
CA MET A 1 -17.31 15.94 9.44
C MET A 1 -16.42 16.61 8.42
N ASP A 2 -15.13 16.29 8.38
CA ASP A 2 -14.13 17.04 7.60
C ASP A 2 -14.23 16.63 6.12
N ILE A 3 -14.60 17.57 5.24
CA ILE A 3 -14.97 17.34 3.84
C ILE A 3 -13.81 16.69 3.06
N ARG A 4 -12.57 17.07 3.38
CA ARG A 4 -11.36 16.52 2.75
C ARG A 4 -11.18 15.01 2.97
N LYS A 5 -11.71 14.47 4.07
CA LYS A 5 -11.59 13.03 4.40
C LYS A 5 -12.45 12.15 3.51
N GLY A 6 -13.59 12.66 3.04
CA GLY A 6 -14.45 11.97 2.08
C GLY A 6 -13.80 11.93 0.70
N GLU A 7 -13.21 13.05 0.28
CA GLU A 7 -12.58 13.21 -1.03
C GLU A 7 -11.40 12.25 -1.24
N ILE A 8 -10.54 12.07 -0.23
CA ILE A 8 -9.41 11.15 -0.33
C ILE A 8 -9.87 9.71 -0.58
N LYS A 9 -10.92 9.25 0.11
CA LYS A 9 -11.46 7.90 -0.08
C LYS A 9 -12.00 7.73 -1.49
N THR A 10 -12.76 8.70 -1.98
CA THR A 10 -13.29 8.69 -3.35
C THR A 10 -12.17 8.67 -4.38
N ASN A 11 -11.13 9.50 -4.22
CA ASN A 11 -9.99 9.54 -5.13
C ASN A 11 -9.24 8.19 -5.17
N ILE A 12 -9.01 7.57 -4.01
CA ILE A 12 -8.41 6.23 -3.95
C ILE A 12 -9.29 5.22 -4.69
N ILE A 13 -10.60 5.26 -4.47
CA ILE A 13 -11.53 4.33 -5.13
C ILE A 13 -11.49 4.50 -6.64
N ASN A 14 -11.55 5.74 -7.15
CA ASN A 14 -11.52 6.04 -8.58
C ASN A 14 -10.25 5.49 -9.25
N VAL A 15 -9.08 5.68 -8.61
CA VAL A 15 -7.82 5.12 -9.13
C VAL A 15 -7.85 3.59 -9.19
N LEU A 16 -8.56 2.94 -8.27
CA LEU A 16 -8.66 1.48 -8.22
C LEU A 16 -9.63 0.89 -9.25
N GLU A 17 -10.53 1.68 -9.83
CA GLU A 17 -11.51 1.20 -10.81
C GLU A 17 -10.84 0.66 -12.09
N ASP A 18 -9.70 1.23 -12.46
CA ASP A 18 -8.91 0.81 -13.63
C ASP A 18 -7.93 -0.35 -13.34
N VAL A 19 -7.87 -0.82 -12.09
CA VAL A 19 -6.96 -1.88 -11.68
C VAL A 19 -7.65 -3.24 -11.76
N ASP A 20 -7.04 -4.19 -12.49
CA ASP A 20 -7.53 -5.57 -12.59
C ASP A 20 -7.26 -6.38 -11.30
N ILE A 21 -8.11 -6.16 -10.30
CA ILE A 21 -8.01 -6.78 -8.97
C ILE A 21 -8.69 -8.14 -8.96
N GLY A 22 -7.92 -9.19 -8.65
CA GLY A 22 -8.44 -10.55 -8.62
C GLY A 22 -7.46 -11.58 -8.05
N PRO A 23 -7.92 -12.81 -7.77
CA PRO A 23 -7.02 -13.92 -7.46
C PRO A 23 -6.02 -14.14 -8.61
N GLY A 24 -4.72 -14.14 -8.29
CA GLY A 24 -3.66 -14.28 -9.30
C GLY A 24 -3.43 -13.04 -10.17
N ARG A 25 -4.15 -11.93 -9.93
CA ARG A 25 -4.01 -10.65 -10.62
C ARG A 25 -3.46 -9.59 -9.67
N SER A 26 -3.75 -8.31 -9.92
CA SER A 26 -3.34 -7.21 -9.06
C SER A 26 -3.90 -7.36 -7.64
N ARG A 27 -3.09 -6.99 -6.65
CA ARG A 27 -3.45 -7.02 -5.23
C ARG A 27 -3.15 -5.68 -4.61
N ILE A 28 -4.00 -5.26 -3.68
CA ILE A 28 -3.95 -3.95 -3.06
C ILE A 28 -3.65 -4.10 -1.56
N ALA A 29 -2.70 -3.30 -1.07
CA ALA A 29 -2.53 -3.02 0.34
C ALA A 29 -2.72 -1.52 0.55
N VAL A 30 -3.26 -1.14 1.70
CA VAL A 30 -3.42 0.26 2.09
C VAL A 30 -2.73 0.47 3.43
N VAL A 31 -1.89 1.49 3.47
CA VAL A 31 -1.19 1.98 4.65
C VAL A 31 -1.66 3.40 4.87
N GLN A 32 -2.07 3.72 6.09
CA GLN A 32 -2.28 5.10 6.51
C GLN A 32 -1.06 5.55 7.30
N TYR A 33 -0.76 6.84 7.28
CA TYR A 33 0.34 7.39 8.05
C TYR A 33 -0.02 8.76 8.63
N ALA A 34 0.56 9.00 9.80
CA ALA A 34 0.65 10.28 10.48
C ALA A 34 1.98 10.23 11.24
N LEU A 35 1.96 10.33 12.58
CA LEU A 35 3.14 10.11 13.43
C LEU A 35 3.72 8.68 13.30
N GLN A 36 2.84 7.71 13.03
CA GLN A 36 3.23 6.31 12.84
C GLN A 36 2.45 5.72 11.66
N PRO A 37 3.13 5.11 10.67
CA PRO A 37 2.45 4.33 9.64
C PRO A 37 1.79 3.08 10.23
N SER A 38 0.60 2.77 9.74
CA SER A 38 -0.15 1.56 10.09
C SER A 38 -0.84 0.94 8.88
N VAL A 39 -0.87 -0.39 8.84
CA VAL A 39 -1.55 -1.13 7.77
C VAL A 39 -3.06 -1.09 8.03
N VAL A 40 -3.81 -0.51 7.11
CA VAL A 40 -5.29 -0.59 7.10
C VAL A 40 -5.70 -1.99 6.66
N PHE A 41 -5.12 -2.48 5.57
CA PHE A 41 -5.17 -3.88 5.17
C PHE A 41 -3.99 -4.24 4.25
N GLY A 42 -3.56 -5.51 4.30
CA GLY A 42 -2.45 -6.02 3.49
C GLY A 42 -2.89 -6.70 2.19
N PHE A 43 -1.92 -7.04 1.33
CA PHE A 43 -2.10 -7.60 -0.02
C PHE A 43 -2.94 -8.89 -0.10
N ASP A 44 -3.05 -9.64 1.00
CA ASP A 44 -3.75 -10.93 1.04
C ASP A 44 -5.17 -10.83 1.63
N LYS A 45 -5.63 -9.61 1.94
CA LYS A 45 -6.94 -9.40 2.59
C LYS A 45 -8.11 -9.43 1.61
N TYR A 46 -7.93 -8.87 0.42
CA TYR A 46 -8.98 -8.61 -0.55
C TYR A 46 -8.56 -9.05 -1.95
N TYR A 47 -9.52 -9.61 -2.69
CA TYR A 47 -9.29 -10.21 -4.02
C TYR A 47 -10.35 -9.78 -5.05
N SER A 48 -11.02 -8.65 -4.82
CA SER A 48 -11.94 -8.04 -5.77
C SER A 48 -12.07 -6.55 -5.50
N LEU A 49 -12.31 -5.75 -6.54
CA LEU A 49 -12.52 -4.30 -6.42
C LEU A 49 -13.54 -3.95 -5.34
N LYS A 50 -14.73 -4.58 -5.36
CA LYS A 50 -15.79 -4.37 -4.35
C LYS A 50 -15.36 -4.66 -2.91
N SER A 51 -14.45 -5.61 -2.70
CA SER A 51 -13.94 -5.92 -1.36
C SER A 51 -12.89 -4.90 -0.90
N VAL A 52 -12.06 -4.39 -1.82
CA VAL A 52 -11.10 -3.32 -1.57
C VAL A 52 -11.82 -1.99 -1.27
N GLN A 53 -12.82 -1.62 -2.08
CA GLN A 53 -13.65 -0.42 -1.87
C GLN A 53 -14.23 -0.38 -0.44
N ARG A 54 -14.86 -1.47 0.00
CA ARG A 54 -15.37 -1.60 1.38
C ARG A 54 -14.27 -1.48 2.44
N GLY A 55 -13.06 -1.94 2.14
CA GLY A 55 -11.89 -1.77 3.01
C GLY A 55 -11.50 -0.30 3.15
N VAL A 56 -11.45 0.43 2.04
CA VAL A 56 -11.12 1.86 1.99
C VAL A 56 -12.21 2.70 2.68
N GLU A 57 -13.49 2.38 2.47
CA GLU A 57 -14.62 3.06 3.12
C GLU A 57 -14.55 2.97 4.65
N ARG A 58 -14.10 1.83 5.19
CA ARG A 58 -13.95 1.58 6.63
C ARG A 58 -12.72 2.22 7.26
N MET A 59 -11.77 2.70 6.45
CA MET A 59 -10.58 3.38 6.94
C MET A 59 -10.98 4.61 7.76
N SER A 60 -10.38 4.77 8.93
CA SER A 60 -10.56 5.98 9.75
C SER A 60 -9.35 6.88 9.58
N TYR A 61 -9.58 8.16 9.31
CA TYR A 61 -8.50 9.12 9.18
C TYR A 61 -7.82 9.31 10.53
N THR A 62 -6.50 9.10 10.57
CA THR A 62 -5.68 9.42 11.73
C THR A 62 -5.06 10.78 11.46
N GLY A 63 -5.46 11.79 12.24
CA GLY A 63 -4.78 13.08 12.24
C GLY A 63 -3.42 12.98 12.92
N GLY A 64 -2.62 14.04 12.81
CA GLY A 64 -1.30 14.14 13.45
C GLY A 64 -0.26 14.71 12.49
N ALA A 65 1.00 14.68 12.94
CA ALA A 65 2.15 15.08 12.13
C ALA A 65 2.31 14.19 10.89
N THR A 66 2.87 14.73 9.82
CA THR A 66 3.05 14.06 8.53
C THR A 66 4.48 13.49 8.47
N MET A 67 4.68 12.22 8.82
CA MET A 67 6.02 11.58 8.77
C MET A 67 6.21 10.76 7.47
N LEU A 68 6.47 11.44 6.34
CA LEU A 68 6.60 10.79 5.03
C LEU A 68 7.80 9.86 4.93
N ALA A 69 8.96 10.27 5.43
CA ALA A 69 10.20 9.49 5.36
C ALA A 69 10.02 8.13 6.06
N LYS A 70 9.36 8.16 7.21
CA LYS A 70 8.98 6.96 7.99
C LYS A 70 7.92 6.11 7.29
N ALA A 71 6.89 6.74 6.71
CA ALA A 71 5.84 6.04 5.97
C ALA A 71 6.40 5.29 4.76
N LEU A 72 7.32 5.93 4.04
CA LEU A 72 7.95 5.37 2.85
C LEU A 72 8.87 4.18 3.21
N SER A 73 9.67 4.33 4.26
CA SER A 73 10.50 3.23 4.81
C SER A 73 9.66 2.02 5.23
N PHE A 74 8.49 2.26 5.82
CA PHE A 74 7.54 1.21 6.20
C PHE A 74 6.92 0.52 4.98
N ALA A 75 6.45 1.30 4.00
CA ALA A 75 5.90 0.76 2.74
C ALA A 75 6.93 -0.07 1.98
N ALA A 76 8.19 0.38 1.93
CA ALA A 76 9.29 -0.37 1.35
C ALA A 76 9.52 -1.72 2.02
N GLY A 77 9.46 -1.78 3.36
CA GLY A 77 9.53 -3.03 4.09
C GLY A 77 8.39 -4.00 3.71
N LEU A 78 7.18 -3.48 3.51
CA LEU A 78 6.04 -4.30 3.08
C LEU A 78 6.22 -4.84 1.65
N LEU A 79 6.68 -4.00 0.73
CA LEU A 79 6.95 -4.38 -0.66
C LEU A 79 8.07 -5.41 -0.77
N TYR A 80 9.20 -5.16 -0.10
CA TYR A 80 10.32 -6.09 -0.02
C TYR A 80 9.90 -7.44 0.55
N ARG A 81 9.11 -7.44 1.63
CA ARG A 81 8.56 -8.67 2.21
C ARG A 81 7.67 -9.39 1.21
N GLU A 82 6.78 -8.67 0.53
CA GLU A 82 5.86 -9.26 -0.46
C GLU A 82 6.60 -9.87 -1.66
N GLN A 83 7.68 -9.22 -2.12
CA GLN A 83 8.53 -9.71 -3.21
C GLN A 83 9.32 -10.96 -2.80
N ASN A 84 9.85 -10.95 -1.56
CA ASN A 84 10.71 -12.01 -1.05
C ASN A 84 9.95 -13.13 -0.32
N MET A 85 8.62 -13.16 -0.38
CA MET A 85 7.84 -14.33 0.07
C MET A 85 8.10 -15.52 -0.85
N ARG A 86 9.21 -16.22 -0.59
CA ARG A 86 9.52 -17.54 -1.14
C ARG A 86 8.61 -18.54 -0.43
N ASP A 87 7.54 -18.92 -1.11
CA ASP A 87 6.65 -20.04 -0.78
C ASP A 87 6.44 -20.29 0.72
N VAL A 88 5.52 -19.52 1.33
CA VAL A 88 4.90 -19.94 2.59
C VAL A 88 4.11 -21.21 2.30
N LYS A 89 4.76 -22.37 2.48
CA LYS A 89 4.24 -23.75 2.42
C LYS A 89 3.13 -23.92 1.38
N LYS A 90 3.47 -24.28 0.13
CA LYS A 90 2.57 -24.81 -0.92
C LYS A 90 1.08 -24.69 -0.55
N ARG A 91 0.53 -23.46 -0.50
CA ARG A 91 -0.91 -23.32 -0.47
C ARG A 91 -1.33 -23.83 -1.84
N LYS A 92 -1.81 -25.07 -1.92
CA LYS A 92 -2.47 -25.66 -3.09
C LYS A 92 -3.76 -24.89 -3.38
N HIS A 93 -3.69 -23.58 -3.50
CA HIS A 93 -4.82 -22.77 -3.90
C HIS A 93 -4.76 -22.71 -5.42
N LYS A 94 -5.59 -23.54 -6.07
CA LYS A 94 -5.74 -23.64 -7.54
C LYS A 94 -5.98 -22.30 -8.25
N LEU A 95 -6.28 -21.23 -7.51
CA LEU A 95 -6.63 -19.89 -8.01
C LEU A 95 -5.46 -18.89 -8.10
N MET A 96 -4.21 -19.26 -7.78
CA MET A 96 -3.08 -18.31 -7.83
C MET A 96 -1.91 -18.85 -8.67
N PRO A 97 -1.94 -18.66 -10.01
CA PRO A 97 -0.92 -19.19 -10.91
C PRO A 97 0.37 -18.34 -11.00
N THR A 98 0.35 -17.06 -10.63
CA THR A 98 1.52 -16.17 -10.74
C THR A 98 2.42 -16.23 -9.49
N PRO A 99 3.72 -16.57 -9.66
CA PRO A 99 4.71 -16.47 -8.59
C PRO A 99 4.77 -15.05 -8.02
N ARG A 100 4.91 -14.91 -6.69
CA ARG A 100 4.86 -13.57 -6.05
C ARG A 100 6.02 -12.65 -6.45
N HIS A 101 7.14 -13.23 -6.88
CA HIS A 101 8.40 -12.52 -7.16
C HIS A 101 8.46 -11.84 -8.54
N ASP A 102 7.63 -12.28 -9.51
CA ASP A 102 7.58 -11.69 -10.86
C ASP A 102 6.49 -10.62 -11.02
N ARG A 103 5.86 -10.22 -9.91
CA ARG A 103 4.81 -9.19 -9.96
C ARG A 103 5.41 -7.79 -9.86
N LEU A 104 5.06 -6.93 -10.82
CA LEU A 104 5.31 -5.49 -10.74
C LEU A 104 4.74 -4.96 -9.42
N GLN A 105 5.56 -4.21 -8.69
CA GLN A 105 5.17 -3.53 -7.46
C GLN A 105 5.08 -2.03 -7.71
N VAL A 106 3.93 -1.45 -7.40
CA VAL A 106 3.68 -0.01 -7.54
C VAL A 106 3.34 0.54 -6.16
N LEU A 107 3.95 1.66 -5.80
CA LEU A 107 3.63 2.43 -4.60
C LEU A 107 3.01 3.77 -5.02
N CYS A 108 1.77 4.01 -4.63
CA CYS A 108 1.13 5.32 -4.74
C CYS A 108 1.16 6.00 -3.38
N LEU A 109 1.71 7.21 -3.32
CA LEU A 109 1.75 8.04 -2.12
C LEU A 109 0.83 9.25 -2.31
N VAL A 110 -0.11 9.42 -1.38
CA VAL A 110 -1.02 10.57 -1.32
C VAL A 110 -0.75 11.33 -0.03
N SER A 111 -0.54 12.64 -0.12
CA SER A 111 -0.33 13.55 1.01
C SER A 111 -1.02 14.88 0.73
N ASP A 112 -1.53 15.53 1.77
CA ASP A 112 -2.18 16.84 1.70
C ASP A 112 -1.29 18.00 2.18
N GLY A 113 -0.02 17.72 2.52
CA GLY A 113 0.92 18.72 3.02
C GLY A 113 2.40 18.29 2.94
N ALA A 114 3.29 19.21 3.34
CA ALA A 114 4.72 18.90 3.45
C ALA A 114 4.99 17.94 4.61
N SER A 115 6.08 17.18 4.52
CA SER A 115 6.51 16.31 5.62
C SER A 115 7.08 17.13 6.77
N ASP A 116 6.80 16.69 7.99
CA ASP A 116 7.43 17.17 9.22
C ASP A 116 8.76 16.46 9.52
N ASP A 117 9.15 15.47 8.70
CA ASP A 117 10.41 14.74 8.80
C ASP A 117 11.36 15.01 7.61
N ASN A 118 12.66 14.73 7.82
CA ASN A 118 13.67 14.95 6.80
C ASN A 118 13.66 13.82 5.76
N ILE A 119 13.07 14.10 4.60
CA ILE A 119 12.86 13.13 3.51
C ILE A 119 14.18 12.73 2.83
N ASP A 120 15.17 13.62 2.78
CA ASP A 120 16.43 13.42 2.05
C ASP A 120 17.26 12.23 2.58
N LYS A 121 17.17 11.95 3.88
CA LYS A 121 17.85 10.78 4.47
C LYS A 121 17.14 9.48 4.14
N SER A 122 15.83 9.49 3.94
CA SER A 122 15.07 8.27 3.64
C SER A 122 15.10 7.90 2.16
N THR A 123 15.23 8.85 1.24
CA THR A 123 15.37 8.54 -0.20
C THR A 123 16.61 7.68 -0.47
N ALA A 124 17.73 7.96 0.18
CA ALA A 124 18.95 7.15 0.09
C ALA A 124 18.71 5.70 0.57
N TYR A 125 18.01 5.53 1.70
CA TYR A 125 17.67 4.21 2.25
C TYR A 125 16.76 3.39 1.33
N LEU A 126 15.81 4.06 0.66
CA LEU A 126 14.85 3.40 -0.22
C LEU A 126 15.49 2.98 -1.54
N HIS A 127 16.35 3.83 -2.10
CA HIS A 127 17.12 3.51 -3.28
C HIS A 127 17.96 2.24 -3.05
N GLU A 128 18.65 2.15 -1.91
CA GLU A 128 19.47 0.99 -1.54
C GLU A 128 18.62 -0.28 -1.33
N LYS A 129 17.47 -0.19 -0.66
CA LYS A 129 16.70 -1.36 -0.23
C LYS A 129 15.72 -1.91 -1.26
N LEU A 130 15.17 -1.03 -2.10
CA LEU A 130 14.18 -1.40 -3.11
C LEU A 130 14.77 -1.46 -4.53
N ASN A 131 16.04 -1.10 -4.71
CA ASN A 131 16.71 -1.07 -6.00
C ASN A 131 15.89 -0.30 -7.06
N ILE A 132 15.23 0.77 -6.62
CA ILE A 132 14.38 1.62 -7.46
C ILE A 132 15.31 2.33 -8.45
N LYS A 133 15.17 2.04 -9.74
CA LYS A 133 15.81 2.79 -10.82
C LYS A 133 15.17 4.16 -10.99
#